data_AF-A0A7J4KB56-F1
#
_entry.id   AF-A0A7J4KB56-F1
#
_cell.length_a   1.000
_cell.length_b   1.000
_cell.length_c   1.000
_cell.angle_alpha   90.00
_cell.angle_beta   90.00
_cell.angle_gamma   90.00
#
_symmetry.space_group_name_H-M   'P 1'
#
loop_
_entity.id
_entity.type
_entity.pdbx_description
1 polymer ?
#
loop_
_entity_poly.entity_id
_entity_poly.type
_entity_poly.pdbx_seq_one_letter_code
_entity_poly.pdbx_strand_id
1 'polypeptide(L)'
;MIPEIVVFLGPSLAPETAAGILPADYRPPAKRGDITDAARGGARIITLVDGVFFQDCSVGHREILAALQGGARVIGASSMGALRAAELDTLGMEGVGRIYRLYRDGVLT
;
A
#
# COMPACT_ATOMS: atom_id res chain seq x y z
N MET A 1 21.47 -1.23 -1.34
CA MET A 1 20.78 0.02 -1.67
C MET A 1 19.57 0.10 -0.75
N ILE A 2 19.33 1.22 -0.08
CA ILE A 2 18.10 1.43 0.71
C ILE A 2 17.00 1.72 -0.32
N PRO A 3 15.94 0.90 -0.43
CA PRO A 3 14.91 1.14 -1.43
C PRO A 3 14.12 2.39 -1.07
N GLU A 4 14.21 3.44 -1.89
CA GLU A 4 13.47 4.69 -1.67
C GLU A 4 11.95 4.48 -1.84
N ILE A 5 11.56 3.59 -2.76
CA ILE A 5 10.17 3.30 -3.12
C ILE A 5 9.95 1.79 -3.02
N VAL A 6 8.96 1.39 -2.22
CA VAL A 6 8.51 -0.01 -2.10
C VAL A 6 7.07 -0.10 -2.60
N VAL A 7 6.79 -1.10 -3.45
CA VAL A 7 5.46 -1.33 -4.02
C VAL A 7 5.06 -2.78 -3.75
N PHE A 8 3.97 -2.98 -2.99
CA PHE A 8 3.38 -4.30 -2.76
C PHE A 8 2.37 -4.61 -3.86
N LEU A 9 2.72 -5.55 -4.74
CA LEU A 9 2.03 -5.80 -6.00
C LEU A 9 1.89 -7.29 -6.32
N GLY A 10 0.75 -7.64 -6.90
CA GLY A 10 0.37 -8.97 -7.38
C GLY A 10 -0.90 -9.45 -6.67
N PRO A 11 -1.94 -9.95 -7.36
CA PRO A 11 -2.00 -10.30 -8.78
C PRO A 11 -2.49 -9.16 -9.70
N SER A 12 -2.73 -7.94 -9.19
CA SER A 12 -3.36 -6.88 -9.99
C SER A 12 -2.52 -6.44 -11.21
N LEU A 13 -1.20 -6.55 -11.15
CA LEU A 13 -0.28 -6.32 -12.26
C LEU A 13 0.99 -7.16 -12.09
N ALA A 14 1.55 -7.65 -13.19
CA ALA A 14 2.82 -8.37 -13.17
C ALA A 14 3.97 -7.42 -12.76
N PRO A 15 4.83 -7.80 -11.79
CA PRO A 15 5.96 -6.98 -11.35
C PRO A 15 6.90 -6.57 -12.50
N GLU A 16 7.10 -7.44 -13.50
CA GLU A 16 7.96 -7.17 -14.65
C GLU A 16 7.42 -6.02 -15.51
N THR A 17 6.10 -5.99 -15.70
CA THR A 17 5.43 -4.89 -16.40
C THR A 17 5.54 -3.60 -15.61
N ALA A 18 5.35 -3.65 -14.29
CA ALA A 18 5.44 -2.48 -13.42
C ALA A 18 6.87 -1.91 -13.37
N ALA A 19 7.88 -2.77 -13.33
CA ALA A 19 9.29 -2.38 -13.37
C ALA A 19 9.68 -1.66 -14.66
N GLY A 20 8.99 -1.94 -15.78
CA GLY A 20 9.12 -1.19 -17.03
C GLY A 20 8.58 0.25 -16.97
N ILE A 21 7.73 0.58 -15.98
CA ILE A 21 7.12 1.91 -15.79
C ILE A 21 7.89 2.70 -14.73
N LEU A 22 8.19 2.07 -13.60
CA LEU A 22 8.84 2.70 -12.46
C LEU A 22 9.92 1.77 -11.89
N PRO A 23 11.19 2.18 -11.81
CA PRO A 23 12.21 1.45 -11.07
C PRO A 23 11.94 1.59 -9.56
N ALA A 24 11.43 0.52 -8.94
CA ALA A 24 11.11 0.45 -7.52
C ALA A 24 11.37 -0.96 -6.97
N ASP A 25 11.38 -1.10 -5.64
CA ASP A 25 11.39 -2.40 -4.97
C ASP A 25 9.98 -3.00 -4.98
N TYR A 26 9.73 -3.91 -5.92
CA TYR A 26 8.47 -4.63 -6.03
C TYR A 26 8.48 -5.86 -5.13
N ARG A 27 7.53 -5.88 -4.19
CA ARG A 27 7.34 -6.97 -3.24
C ARG A 27 6.04 -7.71 -3.52
N PRO A 28 5.93 -8.99 -3.08
CA PRO A 28 4.66 -9.72 -3.13
C PRO A 28 3.52 -8.94 -2.47
N PRO A 29 2.24 -9.28 -2.71
CA PRO A 29 1.11 -8.70 -1.98
C PRO A 29 1.36 -8.64 -0.47
N ALA A 30 1.05 -7.49 0.12
CA ALA A 30 1.40 -7.19 1.50
C ALA A 30 0.59 -8.03 2.50
N LYS A 31 1.25 -8.48 3.55
CA LYS A 31 0.64 -8.99 4.78
C LYS A 31 0.96 -8.10 5.96
N ARG A 32 0.31 -8.36 7.09
CA ARG A 32 0.57 -7.63 8.33
C ARG A 32 2.04 -7.71 8.72
N GLY A 33 2.64 -6.55 9.01
CA GLY A 33 4.04 -6.38 9.33
C GLY A 33 4.85 -5.82 8.16
N ASP A 34 4.46 -6.09 6.92
CA ASP A 34 5.27 -5.74 5.75
C ASP A 34 5.42 -4.23 5.56
N ILE A 35 4.37 -3.44 5.87
CA ILE A 35 4.44 -1.98 5.82
C ILE A 35 5.42 -1.47 6.89
N THR A 36 5.38 -2.07 8.08
CA THR A 36 6.31 -1.76 9.17
C THR A 36 7.75 -2.05 8.76
N ASP A 37 7.97 -3.21 8.13
CA ASP A 37 9.31 -3.64 7.71
C ASP A 37 9.85 -2.79 6.56
N ALA A 38 8.99 -2.39 5.61
CA ALA A 38 9.36 -1.42 4.57
C ALA A 38 9.76 -0.06 5.16
N ALA A 39 8.97 0.47 6.10
CA ALA A 39 9.26 1.74 6.76
C ALA A 39 10.58 1.68 7.56
N ARG A 40 10.79 0.62 8.35
CA ARG A 40 12.04 0.38 9.09
C ARG A 40 13.24 0.18 8.17
N GLY A 41 13.00 -0.40 6.99
CA GLY A 41 13.99 -0.53 5.93
C GLY A 41 14.36 0.79 5.25
N GLY A 42 13.74 1.92 5.62
CA GLY A 42 14.05 3.25 5.11
C GLY A 42 13.25 3.67 3.88
N ALA A 43 12.17 2.96 3.54
CA ALA A 43 11.30 3.34 2.43
C ALA A 43 10.67 4.72 2.69
N ARG A 44 10.85 5.64 1.74
CA ARG A 44 10.26 6.99 1.78
C ARG A 44 8.86 6.99 1.21
N ILE A 45 8.60 6.10 0.25
CA ILE A 45 7.30 5.91 -0.38
C ILE A 45 6.95 4.42 -0.31
N ILE A 46 5.78 4.12 0.24
CA ILE A 46 5.24 2.76 0.35
C ILE A 46 3.90 2.72 -0.38
N THR A 47 3.82 1.93 -1.44
CA THR A 47 2.58 1.77 -2.22
C THR A 47 1.96 0.40 -1.93
N LEU A 48 0.74 0.41 -1.41
CA LEU A 48 -0.08 -0.77 -1.20
C LEU A 48 -1.06 -0.91 -2.37
N VAL A 49 -0.78 -1.83 -3.29
CA VAL A 49 -1.70 -2.18 -4.38
C VAL A 49 -2.47 -3.44 -4.04
N ASP A 50 -1.73 -4.49 -3.69
CA ASP A 50 -2.30 -5.78 -3.35
C ASP A 50 -1.91 -6.20 -1.93
N GLY A 51 -2.85 -6.85 -1.25
CA GLY A 51 -2.63 -7.49 0.04
C GLY A 51 -3.10 -8.94 0.00
N VAL A 52 -2.50 -9.78 0.84
CA VAL A 52 -2.91 -11.18 0.96
C VAL A 52 -4.30 -11.30 1.57
N PHE A 53 -5.08 -12.29 1.12
CA PHE A 53 -6.39 -12.62 1.65
C PHE A 53 -6.38 -13.97 2.38
N PHE A 54 -7.33 -14.14 3.32
CA PHE A 54 -7.69 -15.38 4.01
C PHE A 54 -6.65 -16.01 4.97
N GLN A 55 -5.48 -16.43 4.49
CA GLN A 55 -4.56 -17.28 5.29
C GLN A 55 -3.58 -16.49 6.17
N ASP A 56 -3.39 -15.22 5.84
CA ASP A 56 -2.56 -14.27 6.57
C ASP A 56 -3.41 -13.08 7.01
N CYS A 57 -3.01 -12.43 8.10
CA CYS A 57 -3.71 -11.26 8.56
C CYS A 57 -3.44 -10.07 7.64
N SER A 58 -4.52 -9.44 7.16
CA SER A 58 -4.47 -8.25 6.31
C SER A 58 -3.65 -7.13 6.95
N VAL A 59 -3.08 -6.26 6.11
CA VAL A 59 -2.40 -5.03 6.54
C VAL A 59 -3.29 -4.25 7.51
N GLY A 60 -2.73 -3.89 8.67
CA GLY A 60 -3.47 -3.22 9.74
C GLY A 60 -3.38 -1.70 9.66
N HIS A 61 -4.41 -1.01 10.14
CA HIS A 61 -4.39 0.46 10.23
C HIS A 61 -3.19 1.00 11.01
N ARG A 62 -2.82 0.36 12.13
CA ARG A 62 -1.76 0.84 13.02
C ARG A 62 -0.38 0.87 12.38
N GLU A 63 -0.06 -0.09 11.51
CA GLU A 63 1.25 -0.09 10.83
C GLU A 63 1.33 0.99 9.76
N ILE A 64 0.22 1.24 9.05
CA ILE A 64 0.15 2.35 8.09
C ILE A 64 0.32 3.68 8.82
N LEU A 65 -0.41 3.89 9.92
CA LEU A 65 -0.29 5.10 10.74
C LEU A 65 1.11 5.28 11.30
N ALA A 66 1.76 4.21 11.75
CA ALA A 66 3.14 4.27 12.24
C ALA A 66 4.13 4.66 11.12
N ALA A 67 3.95 4.13 9.90
CA ALA A 67 4.76 4.51 8.74
C ALA A 67 4.58 5.99 8.37
N LEU A 68 3.33 6.47 8.35
CA LEU A 68 2.99 7.88 8.12
C LEU A 68 3.62 8.80 9.18
N GLN A 69 3.50 8.45 10.46
CA GLN A 69 4.12 9.18 11.57
C GLN A 69 5.66 9.16 11.50
N GLY A 70 6.24 8.10 10.95
CA GLY A 70 7.66 7.99 10.66
C GLY A 70 8.12 8.83 9.46
N GLY A 71 7.22 9.57 8.81
CA GLY A 71 7.51 10.45 7.68
C GLY A 71 7.51 9.75 6.32
N ALA A 72 7.14 8.47 6.25
CA ALA A 72 6.93 7.80 4.97
C ALA A 72 5.61 8.27 4.33
N ARG A 73 5.59 8.41 3.02
CA ARG A 73 4.33 8.57 2.26
C ARG A 73 3.76 7.19 2.01
N VAL A 74 2.51 6.96 2.40
CA VAL A 74 1.82 5.70 2.15
C VAL A 74 0.69 5.92 1.16
N ILE A 75 0.74 5.20 0.04
CA ILE A 75 -0.20 5.34 -1.08
C ILE A 75 -0.96 4.03 -1.23
N GLY A 76 -2.29 4.10 -1.29
CA GLY A 76 -3.15 2.95 -1.54
C GLY A 76 -3.88 3.05 -2.87
N ALA A 77 -3.90 1.94 -3.60
CA ALA A 77 -4.68 1.78 -4.83
C ALA A 77 -5.17 0.34 -4.93
N SER A 78 -6.21 0.09 -5.74
CA SER A 78 -6.79 -1.24 -5.99
C SER A 78 -7.23 -2.03 -4.74
N SER A 79 -8.17 -2.96 -4.87
CA SER A 79 -8.50 -3.98 -3.83
C SER A 79 -8.36 -3.50 -2.36
N MET A 80 -7.49 -4.14 -1.56
CA MET A 80 -7.19 -3.80 -0.16
C MET A 80 -6.52 -2.43 0.00
N GLY A 81 -5.64 -2.02 -0.92
CA GLY A 81 -4.94 -0.75 -0.85
C GLY A 81 -5.89 0.45 -0.95
N ALA A 82 -6.86 0.36 -1.86
CA ALA A 82 -7.92 1.35 -2.02
C ALA A 82 -8.83 1.45 -0.79
N LEU A 83 -9.20 0.31 -0.20
CA LEU A 83 -10.00 0.27 1.03
C LEU A 83 -9.24 0.93 2.19
N ARG A 84 -7.99 0.54 2.41
CA ARG A 84 -7.15 1.12 3.48
C ARG A 84 -6.92 2.61 3.30
N ALA A 85 -6.70 3.06 2.06
CA ALA A 85 -6.60 4.48 1.76
C ALA A 85 -7.89 5.23 2.07
N ALA A 86 -9.06 4.66 1.76
CA ALA A 86 -10.34 5.30 2.10
C ALA A 86 -10.56 5.38 3.62
N GLU A 87 -10.22 4.32 4.36
CA GLU A 87 -10.33 4.28 5.83
C GLU A 87 -9.37 5.25 6.53
N LEU A 88 -8.23 5.57 5.91
CA LEU A 88 -7.15 6.40 6.48
C LEU A 88 -6.93 7.73 5.76
N ASP A 89 -7.85 8.12 4.87
CA ASP A 89 -7.73 9.31 3.99
C ASP A 89 -7.50 10.60 4.81
N THR A 90 -8.28 10.76 5.88
CA THR A 90 -8.20 11.91 6.79
C THR A 90 -7.00 11.85 7.75
N LEU A 91 -6.27 10.74 7.75
CA LEU A 91 -5.12 10.49 8.60
C LEU A 91 -3.80 10.48 7.82
N GLY A 92 -3.84 10.85 6.53
CA GLY A 92 -2.66 11.11 5.70
C GLY A 92 -2.26 9.99 4.75
N MET A 93 -3.01 8.89 4.68
CA MET A 93 -2.81 7.90 3.60
C MET A 93 -3.38 8.44 2.30
N GLU A 94 -2.61 8.37 1.22
CA GLU A 94 -3.02 8.90 -0.08
C GLU A 94 -3.74 7.81 -0.89
N GLY A 95 -4.97 8.07 -1.32
CA GLY A 95 -5.73 7.15 -2.16
C GLY A 95 -5.72 7.49 -3.64
N VAL A 96 -5.54 6.48 -4.51
CA VAL A 96 -5.49 6.67 -5.97
C VAL A 96 -6.47 5.75 -6.70
N GLY A 97 -7.08 6.31 -7.74
CA GLY A 97 -7.88 5.55 -8.71
C GLY A 97 -9.37 5.50 -8.41
N ARG A 98 -10.10 4.73 -9.22
CA ARG A 98 -11.58 4.65 -9.16
C ARG A 98 -12.05 3.90 -7.91
N ILE A 99 -11.42 2.77 -7.58
CA ILE A 99 -11.87 1.92 -6.47
C ILE A 99 -11.76 2.65 -5.12
N TYR A 100 -10.66 3.38 -4.88
CA TYR A 100 -10.52 4.21 -3.68
C TYR A 100 -11.63 5.26 -3.58
N ARG A 101 -11.92 6.00 -4.67
CA ARG A 101 -13.00 6.99 -4.68
C ARG A 101 -14.36 6.36 -4.36
N LEU A 102 -14.64 5.18 -4.91
CA LEU A 102 -15.88 4.47 -4.61
C LEU A 102 -15.99 4.06 -3.13
N TYR A 103 -14.91 3.64 -2.48
CA TYR A 103 -14.91 3.37 -1.04
C TYR A 103 -15.04 4.65 -0.21
N ARG A 104 -14.24 5.68 -0.53
CA ARG A 104 -14.26 6.98 0.17
C ARG A 104 -15.64 7.64 0.12
N ASP A 105 -16.29 7.58 -1.04
CA ASP A 105 -17.59 8.19 -1.26
C ASP A 105 -18.75 7.28 -0.79
N GLY A 106 -18.45 6.11 -0.19
CA GLY A 106 -19.45 5.19 0.37
C GLY A 106 -20.29 4.42 -0.66
N VAL A 107 -19.85 4.39 -1.92
CA VAL A 107 -20.52 3.65 -3.00
C VAL A 107 -20.22 2.15 -2.92
N LEU A 108 -19.03 1.79 -2.46
CA LEU A 108 -18.64 0.43 -2.07
C LEU A 108 -18.46 0.38 -0.55
N THR A 109 -18.85 -0.74 0.06
CA THR A 109 -18.76 -1.00 1.51
C THR A 109 -18.14 -2.35 1.78
#